data_AF-A0A3C0G397-F1
#
_entry.id   AF-A0A3C0G397-F1
#
_cell.length_a   1.000
_cell.length_b   1.000
_cell.length_c   1.000
_cell.angle_alpha   90.00
_cell.angle_beta   90.00
_cell.angle_gamma   90.00
#
_symmetry.space_group_name_H-M   'P 1'
#
loop_
_entity.id
_entity.type
_entity.pdbx_description
1 polymer ?
#
loop_
_entity_poly.entity_id
_entity_poly.type
_entity_poly.pdbx_seq_one_letter_code
_entity_poly.pdbx_strand_id
1 'polypeptide(L)'
;MNYKFNEKELLKEFQEYIDSTYSSHYSKDNFQATEFIIDGGHGTGFCIGNVLKYAQRYGKKGMASDARKDLMKVLHYALIQLYVHDLEEDLPLFVRS
;
A
#
# COMPACT_ATOMS: atom_id res chain seq x y z
N MET A 1 -19.49 -17.38 -3.56
CA MET A 1 -19.89 -15.95 -3.51
C MET A 1 -19.89 -15.40 -4.92
N ASN A 2 -20.98 -14.76 -5.35
CA ASN A 2 -21.00 -13.94 -6.57
C ASN A 2 -20.83 -12.49 -6.15
N TYR A 3 -19.61 -11.98 -6.34
CA TYR A 3 -19.25 -10.61 -6.07
C TYR A 3 -19.80 -9.69 -7.17
N LYS A 4 -20.42 -8.56 -6.80
CA LYS A 4 -21.22 -7.71 -7.71
C LYS A 4 -20.37 -6.81 -8.62
N PHE A 5 -19.18 -6.47 -8.16
CA PHE A 5 -18.26 -5.48 -8.74
C PHE A 5 -16.97 -6.12 -9.25
N ASN A 6 -16.99 -7.42 -9.58
CA ASN A 6 -15.81 -8.17 -10.01
C ASN A 6 -14.69 -8.26 -8.95
N GLU A 7 -15.04 -8.16 -7.67
CA GLU A 7 -14.08 -8.10 -6.56
C GLU A 7 -13.16 -9.31 -6.53
N LYS A 8 -13.67 -10.50 -6.88
CA LYS A 8 -12.85 -11.72 -6.93
C LYS A 8 -11.64 -11.56 -7.84
N GLU A 9 -11.85 -11.07 -9.07
CA GLU A 9 -10.77 -10.92 -10.02
C GLU A 9 -9.88 -9.71 -9.67
N LEU A 10 -10.47 -8.62 -9.16
CA LEU A 10 -9.70 -7.45 -8.72
C LEU A 10 -8.80 -7.76 -7.51
N LEU A 11 -9.27 -8.58 -6.58
CA LEU A 11 -8.47 -9.06 -5.44
C LEU A 11 -7.33 -9.96 -5.91
N LYS A 12 -7.59 -10.83 -6.89
CA LYS A 12 -6.57 -11.67 -7.51
C LYS A 12 -5.49 -10.82 -8.19
N GLU A 13 -5.89 -9.85 -9.01
CA GLU A 13 -4.95 -8.91 -9.64
C GLU A 13 -4.16 -8.10 -8.62
N PHE A 14 -4.80 -7.68 -7.52
CA PHE A 14 -4.12 -6.97 -6.45
C PHE A 14 -3.10 -7.88 -5.74
N GLN A 15 -3.44 -9.14 -5.49
CA GLN A 15 -2.50 -10.12 -4.94
C GLN A 15 -1.30 -10.31 -5.87
N GLU A 16 -1.53 -10.54 -7.17
CA GLU A 16 -0.46 -10.67 -8.17
C GLU A 16 0.43 -9.40 -8.20
N TYR A 17 -0.18 -8.22 -8.06
CA TYR A 17 0.54 -6.97 -7.90
C TYR A 17 1.42 -6.98 -6.64
N ILE A 18 0.90 -7.37 -5.47
CA ILE A 18 1.69 -7.48 -4.23
C ILE A 18 2.85 -8.47 -4.40
N ASP A 19 2.59 -9.67 -4.91
CA ASP A 19 3.62 -10.69 -5.13
C ASP A 19 4.73 -10.19 -6.06
N SER A 20 4.37 -9.38 -7.06
CA SER A 20 5.33 -8.73 -7.96
C SER A 20 6.26 -7.73 -7.24
N THR A 21 5.80 -7.11 -6.13
CA THR A 21 6.61 -6.22 -5.29
C THR A 21 7.63 -6.97 -4.41
N TYR A 22 7.56 -8.29 -4.29
CA TYR A 22 8.58 -9.08 -3.59
C TYR A 22 9.57 -9.76 -4.52
N SER A 23 9.16 -10.01 -5.78
CA SER A 23 9.94 -10.82 -6.72
C SER A 23 10.95 -10.04 -7.56
N SER A 24 10.81 -8.72 -7.71
CA SER A 24 11.76 -7.93 -8.50
C SER A 24 12.95 -7.44 -7.66
N HIS A 25 14.16 -7.50 -8.23
CA HIS A 25 15.40 -7.11 -7.52
C HIS A 25 15.35 -5.65 -7.02
N TYR A 26 14.80 -4.75 -7.83
CA TYR A 26 14.57 -3.35 -7.46
C TYR A 26 13.53 -3.20 -6.34
N SER A 27 12.60 -4.16 -6.21
CA SER A 27 11.61 -4.12 -5.14
C SER A 27 12.14 -4.67 -3.83
N LYS A 28 13.18 -5.53 -3.81
CA LYS A 28 13.87 -5.87 -2.56
C LYS A 28 14.43 -4.64 -1.86
N ASP A 29 15.12 -3.75 -2.58
CA ASP A 29 15.68 -2.53 -2.00
C ASP A 29 14.58 -1.56 -1.51
N ASN A 30 13.49 -1.41 -2.28
CA ASN A 30 12.36 -0.56 -1.89
C ASN A 30 11.56 -1.14 -0.73
N PHE A 31 11.45 -2.46 -0.65
CA PHE A 31 10.76 -3.14 0.44
C PHE A 31 11.55 -3.01 1.73
N GLN A 32 12.86 -3.27 1.68
CA GLN A 32 13.76 -3.01 2.80
C GLN A 32 13.68 -1.55 3.26
N ALA A 33 13.67 -0.59 2.32
CA ALA A 33 13.50 0.83 2.68
C ALA A 33 12.14 1.09 3.37
N THR A 34 11.08 0.40 2.97
CA THR A 34 9.75 0.53 3.59
C THR A 34 9.74 -0.07 5.00
N GLU A 35 10.37 -1.24 5.20
CA GLU A 35 10.55 -1.85 6.53
C GLU A 35 11.32 -0.92 7.47
N PHE A 36 12.45 -0.35 7.01
CA PHE A 36 13.22 0.61 7.82
C PHE A 36 12.41 1.85 8.23
N ILE A 37 11.52 2.35 7.36
CA ILE A 37 10.66 3.50 7.67
C ILE A 37 9.60 3.14 8.72
N ILE A 38 9.03 1.93 8.63
CA ILE A 38 8.05 1.44 9.59
C ILE A 38 8.71 1.20 10.95
N ASP A 39 9.83 0.48 10.97
CA ASP A 39 10.62 0.20 12.18
C ASP A 39 11.12 1.49 12.85
N GLY A 40 11.34 2.54 12.07
CA GLY A 40 11.70 3.87 12.55
C GLY A 40 10.54 4.68 13.14
N GLY A 41 9.32 4.14 13.24
CA GLY A 41 8.15 4.84 13.79
C GLY A 41 7.54 5.87 12.83
N HIS A 42 7.84 5.79 11.54
CA HIS A 42 7.34 6.72 10.52
C HIS A 42 6.38 6.05 9.53
N GLY A 43 5.94 4.82 9.82
CA GLY A 43 5.06 4.02 8.97
C GLY A 43 3.75 4.72 8.60
N THR A 44 3.06 5.29 9.58
CA THR A 44 1.75 5.93 9.34
C THR A 44 1.86 7.16 8.42
N GLY A 45 2.80 8.06 8.70
CA GLY A 45 3.04 9.23 7.86
C GLY A 45 3.44 8.85 6.43
N PHE A 46 4.28 7.82 6.29
CA PHE A 46 4.72 7.31 5.00
C PHE A 46 3.56 6.70 4.18
N CYS A 47 2.76 5.84 4.79
CA CYS A 47 1.68 5.14 4.08
C CYS A 47 0.54 6.10 3.71
N ILE A 48 0.04 6.88 4.66
CA ILE A 48 -1.01 7.88 4.39
C ILE A 48 -0.53 8.93 3.38
N GLY A 49 0.71 9.41 3.50
CA GLY A 49 1.30 10.35 2.54
C GLY A 49 1.33 9.78 1.11
N ASN A 50 1.67 8.50 0.96
CA ASN A 50 1.63 7.83 -0.34
C ASN A 50 0.19 7.65 -0.86
N VAL A 51 -0.76 7.24 -0.02
CA VAL A 51 -2.18 7.16 -0.38
C VAL A 51 -2.66 8.50 -0.94
N LEU A 52 -2.42 9.60 -0.23
CA LEU A 52 -2.79 10.94 -0.67
C LEU A 52 -2.11 11.33 -1.99
N LYS A 53 -0.81 11.07 -2.12
CA LYS A 53 -0.05 11.35 -3.35
C LYS A 53 -0.67 10.66 -4.58
N TYR A 54 -0.98 9.36 -4.48
CA TYR A 54 -1.51 8.61 -5.63
C TYR A 54 -2.99 8.92 -5.89
N ALA A 55 -3.79 9.15 -4.84
CA ALA A 55 -5.17 9.62 -5.00
C ALA A 55 -5.22 10.98 -5.70
N GLN A 56 -4.33 11.91 -5.35
CA GLN A 56 -4.26 13.23 -6.00
C GLN A 56 -3.73 13.16 -7.44
N ARG A 57 -2.92 12.15 -7.78
CA ARG A 57 -2.33 11.95 -9.11
C ARG A 57 -3.30 11.31 -10.11
N TYR A 58 -4.24 10.51 -9.62
CA TYR A 58 -5.22 9.79 -10.44
C TYR A 58 -5.89 10.71 -11.48
N GLY A 59 -5.75 10.36 -12.76
CA GLY A 59 -6.33 11.11 -13.88
C GLY A 59 -5.62 12.44 -14.21
N LYS A 60 -4.55 12.81 -13.49
CA LYS A 60 -3.80 14.06 -13.73
C LYS A 60 -2.43 13.84 -14.38
N LYS A 61 -1.97 12.60 -14.51
CA LYS A 61 -0.69 12.26 -15.12
C LYS A 61 -0.79 10.98 -15.96
N GLY A 62 -0.23 11.02 -17.16
CA GLY A 62 -0.09 9.84 -18.03
C GLY A 62 -1.37 9.47 -18.78
N MET A 63 -1.45 8.21 -19.19
CA MET A 63 -2.62 7.63 -19.87
C MET A 63 -3.61 7.01 -18.87
N ALA A 64 -4.79 6.59 -19.34
CA ALA A 64 -5.80 5.93 -18.49
C ALA A 64 -5.25 4.68 -17.76
N SER A 65 -4.33 3.93 -18.39
CA SER A 65 -3.65 2.80 -17.76
C SER A 65 -2.72 3.21 -16.61
N ASP A 66 -2.17 4.43 -16.63
CA ASP A 66 -1.37 4.97 -15.53
C ASP A 66 -2.25 5.40 -14.34
N ALA A 67 -3.46 5.91 -14.62
CA ALA A 67 -4.44 6.17 -13.58
C ALA A 67 -4.85 4.88 -12.84
N ARG A 68 -4.99 3.74 -13.54
CA ARG A 68 -5.25 2.45 -12.87
C ARG A 68 -4.09 2.03 -11.95
N LYS A 69 -2.84 2.28 -12.35
CA LYS A 69 -1.67 2.00 -11.49
C LYS A 69 -1.69 2.86 -10.23
N ASP A 70 -2.22 4.08 -10.28
CA ASP A 70 -2.41 4.91 -9.09
C ASP A 70 -3.38 4.26 -8.11
N LEU A 71 -4.49 3.69 -8.58
CA LEU A 71 -5.43 2.96 -7.73
C LEU A 71 -4.79 1.73 -7.07
N MET A 72 -3.99 0.95 -7.83
CA MET A 72 -3.25 -0.18 -7.25
C MET A 72 -2.24 0.27 -6.17
N LYS A 73 -1.59 1.42 -6.38
CA LYS A 73 -0.71 2.01 -5.37
C LYS A 73 -1.47 2.49 -4.13
N VAL A 74 -2.65 3.09 -4.30
CA VAL A 74 -3.52 3.45 -3.17
C VAL A 74 -3.89 2.20 -2.35
N LEU A 75 -4.33 1.12 -2.99
CA LEU A 75 -4.65 -0.14 -2.31
C LEU A 75 -3.43 -0.73 -1.59
N HIS A 76 -2.25 -0.69 -2.22
CA HIS A 76 -1.01 -1.20 -1.63
C HIS A 76 -0.61 -0.46 -0.36
N TYR A 77 -0.56 0.87 -0.39
CA TYR A 77 -0.19 1.64 0.80
C TYR A 77 -1.27 1.64 1.87
N ALA A 78 -2.55 1.50 1.49
CA ALA A 78 -3.63 1.28 2.45
C ALA A 78 -3.50 -0.09 3.15
N LEU A 79 -3.10 -1.15 2.42
CA LEU A 79 -2.85 -2.46 3.00
C LEU A 79 -1.66 -2.44 3.98
N ILE A 80 -0.58 -1.75 3.63
CA ILE A 80 0.56 -1.58 4.55
C ILE A 80 0.15 -0.73 5.75
N GLN A 81 -0.63 0.33 5.57
CA GLN A 81 -1.16 1.12 6.69
C GLN A 81 -2.00 0.28 7.63
N LEU A 82 -2.81 -0.65 7.11
CA LEU A 82 -3.60 -1.55 7.94
C LEU A 82 -2.69 -2.40 8.85
N TYR A 83 -1.62 -2.96 8.28
CA TYR A 83 -0.61 -3.67 9.08
C TYR A 83 0.07 -2.76 10.12
N VAL A 84 0.48 -1.55 9.75
CA VAL A 84 1.07 -0.58 10.69
C VAL A 84 0.09 -0.22 11.81
N HIS A 85 -1.19 -0.03 11.47
CA HIS A 85 -2.23 0.26 12.45
C HIS A 85 -2.41 -0.89 13.44
N ASP A 86 -2.47 -2.13 12.96
CA ASP A 86 -2.60 -3.31 13.82
C ASP A 86 -1.37 -3.47 14.73
N LEU A 87 -0.15 -3.19 14.22
CA LEU A 87 1.06 -3.16 15.03
C LEU A 87 1.00 -2.08 16.13
N GLU A 88 0.53 -0.88 15.80
CA GLU A 88 0.40 0.24 16.75
C GLU A 88 -0.72 0.00 17.78
N GLU A 89 -1.80 -0.68 17.38
CA GLU A 89 -2.91 -1.03 18.26
C GLU A 89 -2.58 -2.21 19.20
N ASP A 90 -1.79 -3.18 18.76
CA ASP A 90 -1.29 -4.25 19.63
C ASP A 90 -0.21 -3.76 20.63
N LEU A 91 0.32 -2.54 20.46
CA LEU A 91 1.23 -1.93 21.43
C LEU A 91 0.47 -1.45 22.68
N PRO A 92 1.06 -1.64 23.89
CA PRO A 92 0.48 -1.14 25.13
C PRO A 92 0.20 0.37 25.08
N LEU A 93 -0.91 0.81 25.68
CA LEU A 93 -1.36 2.21 25.69
C LEU A 93 -0.30 3.24 26.12
N PHE A 94 0.72 2.85 26.89
CA PHE A 94 1.81 3.74 27.33
C PHE A 94 2.93 3.94 26.30
N VAL A 95 2.92 3.18 25.20
CA VAL A 95 3.88 3.27 24.08
C VAL A 95 3.31 4.12 22.93
N ARG A 96 2.00 4.36 22.93
CA ARG A 96 1.31 5.18 21.93
C ARG A 96 1.57 6.66 22.22
N SER A 97 2.52 7.27 21.51
CA SER A 97 2.93 8.68 21.63
C SER A 97 2.11 9.62 20.75
#